data_AF-J9FCQ4-F1
#
_entry.id   AF-J9FCQ4-F1
#
_cell.length_a   1.000
_cell.length_b   1.000
_cell.length_c   1.000
_cell.angle_alpha   90.00
_cell.angle_beta   90.00
_cell.angle_gamma   90.00
#
_symmetry.space_group_name_H-M   'P 1'
#
loop_
_entity.id
_entity.type
_entity.pdbx_description
1 polymer ?
#
loop_
_entity_poly.entity_id
_entity_poly.type
_entity_poly.pdbx_seq_one_letter_code
_entity_poly.pdbx_strand_id
1 'polypeptide(L)'
;KRAVLALKARTALYAASPLFNPHSEGSEGYKDLWHRAAQAHKELIEVCEAARMKLIDKYEMLWATDSYKKAIDEIIFACRANRANNSFEKNNFPIGLENCKGGNCPTQTLVDAYELQATGLRPDQTDGYDSKQPYYEGRDPRFYATIAKNGDVKWPNWNADEGGLQIYLG
;
A
#
# COMPACT_ATOMS: atom_id res chain seq x y z
N LYS A 1 11.39 21.29 -2.41
CA LYS A 1 10.70 21.73 -1.17
C LYS A 1 9.79 20.63 -0.59
N ARG A 2 8.72 20.20 -1.27
CA ARG A 2 7.77 19.17 -0.76
C ARG A 2 8.43 17.86 -0.30
N ALA A 3 9.30 17.26 -1.12
CA ALA A 3 10.00 16.03 -0.73
C ALA A 3 10.83 16.18 0.57
N VAL A 4 11.47 17.33 0.79
CA VAL A 4 12.24 17.63 2.00
C VAL A 4 11.32 17.81 3.21
N LEU A 5 10.18 18.48 3.04
CA LEU A 5 9.16 18.61 4.09
C LEU A 5 8.54 17.26 4.45
N ALA A 6 8.29 16.40 3.45
CA ALA A 6 7.80 15.04 3.69
C ALA A 6 8.80 14.19 4.47
N LEU A 7 10.10 14.33 4.16
CA LEU A 7 11.16 13.70 4.94
C LEU A 7 11.20 14.24 6.38
N LYS A 8 11.18 15.56 6.57
CA LYS A 8 11.13 16.22 7.89
C LYS A 8 9.94 15.73 8.72
N ALA A 9 8.74 15.71 8.12
CA ALA A 9 7.52 15.27 8.79
C ALA A 9 7.61 13.79 9.23
N ARG A 10 8.10 12.91 8.35
CA ARG A 10 8.33 11.49 8.68
C ARG A 10 9.38 11.30 9.78
N THR A 11 10.47 12.05 9.75
CA THR A 11 11.49 12.01 10.80
C THR A 11 10.94 12.49 12.15
N ALA A 12 10.13 13.56 12.15
CA ALA A 12 9.47 14.03 13.38
C ALA A 12 8.48 12.99 13.92
N LEU A 13 7.71 12.33 13.05
CA LEU A 13 6.83 11.22 13.43
C LEU A 13 7.62 10.08 14.09
N TYR A 14 8.75 9.67 13.50
CA TYR A 14 9.60 8.64 14.11
C TYR A 14 10.15 9.06 15.46
N ALA A 15 10.60 10.32 15.62
CA ALA A 15 11.05 10.83 16.91
C ALA A 15 9.95 10.82 17.98
N ALA A 16 8.68 11.00 17.59
CA ALA A 16 7.54 10.96 18.49
C ALA A 16 7.07 9.54 18.86
N SER A 17 7.34 8.55 18.01
CA SER A 17 6.92 7.15 18.21
C SER A 17 7.46 6.54 19.51
N PRO A 18 6.71 5.62 20.16
CA PRO A 18 7.10 5.01 21.44
C PRO A 18 8.52 4.42 21.49
N LEU A 19 9.01 3.89 20.36
CA LEU A 19 10.34 3.29 20.28
C LEU A 19 11.48 4.31 20.44
N PHE A 20 11.30 5.54 19.99
CA PHE A 20 12.34 6.58 19.97
C PHE A 20 12.10 7.73 20.93
N ASN A 21 10.86 7.85 21.43
CA ASN A 21 10.48 8.88 22.37
C ASN A 21 11.01 8.51 23.76
N PRO A 22 11.97 9.26 24.33
CA PRO A 22 12.58 8.91 25.62
C PRO A 22 11.70 9.28 26.81
N HIS A 23 10.61 10.02 26.58
CA HIS A 23 9.71 10.48 27.63
C HIS A 23 8.70 9.38 27.98
N SER A 24 8.21 9.39 29.22
CA SER A 24 7.11 8.52 29.61
C SER A 24 5.84 8.85 28.83
N GLU A 25 5.10 7.83 28.42
CA GLU A 25 3.84 7.99 27.70
C GLU A 25 2.87 8.87 28.49
N GLY A 26 2.24 9.83 27.81
CA GLY A 26 1.33 10.80 28.42
C GLY A 26 1.99 11.98 29.15
N SER A 27 3.32 11.99 29.32
CA SER A 27 4.04 13.17 29.84
C SER A 27 4.01 14.35 28.87
N GLU A 28 4.29 15.56 29.38
CA GLU A 28 4.36 16.76 28.54
C GLU A 28 5.41 16.61 27.44
N GLY A 29 6.64 16.15 27.76
CA GLY A 29 7.69 15.92 26.75
C GLY A 29 7.28 14.90 25.67
N TYR A 30 6.51 13.88 26.04
CA TYR A 30 5.98 12.89 25.10
C TYR A 30 4.99 13.54 24.12
N LYS A 31 4.02 14.30 24.64
CA LYS A 31 3.04 15.05 23.85
C LYS A 31 3.70 16.12 22.97
N ASP A 32 4.76 16.74 23.45
CA ASP A 32 5.48 17.81 22.75
C ASP A 32 6.14 17.32 21.45
N LEU A 33 6.64 16.08 21.44
CA LEU A 33 7.17 15.45 20.22
C LEU A 33 6.05 15.14 19.22
N TRP A 34 4.91 14.64 19.69
CA TRP A 34 3.73 14.42 18.85
C TRP A 34 3.18 15.72 18.27
N HIS A 35 3.17 16.80 19.05
CA HIS A 35 2.77 18.12 18.58
C HIS A 35 3.67 18.61 17.44
N ARG A 36 4.98 18.49 17.61
CA ARG A 36 5.97 18.84 16.56
C ARG A 36 5.78 18.00 15.28
N ALA A 37 5.51 16.70 15.41
CA ALA A 37 5.21 15.83 14.28
C ALA A 37 3.94 16.29 13.54
N ALA A 38 2.86 16.58 14.28
CA ALA A 38 1.62 17.08 13.72
C ALA A 38 1.79 18.42 12.99
N GLN A 39 2.55 19.36 13.57
CA GLN A 39 2.87 20.64 12.93
C GLN A 39 3.65 20.46 11.63
N ALA A 40 4.65 19.58 11.60
CA ALA A 40 5.44 19.31 10.40
C ALA A 40 4.60 18.66 9.28
N HIS A 41 3.67 17.77 9.64
CA HIS A 41 2.73 17.19 8.68
C HIS A 41 1.71 18.21 8.17
N LYS A 42 1.22 19.10 9.03
CA LYS A 42 0.34 20.22 8.64
C LYS A 42 1.04 21.13 7.62
N GLU A 43 2.28 21.55 7.91
CA GLU A 43 3.08 22.36 6.98
C GLU A 43 3.24 21.68 5.61
N LEU A 44 3.48 20.36 5.60
CA LEU A 44 3.56 19.59 4.35
C LEU A 44 2.24 19.62 3.58
N ILE A 45 1.12 19.37 4.24
CA ILE A 45 -0.22 19.33 3.62
C ILE A 45 -0.53 20.71 3.00
N GLU A 46 -0.34 21.79 3.74
CA GLU A 46 -0.57 23.16 3.25
C GLU A 46 0.27 23.47 2.00
N VAL A 47 1.53 23.03 1.96
CA VAL A 47 2.39 23.21 0.77
C VAL A 47 1.96 22.32 -0.40
N CYS A 48 1.41 21.13 -0.15
CA CYS A 48 0.83 20.27 -1.18
C CYS A 48 -0.45 20.87 -1.76
N GLU A 49 -1.36 21.35 -0.91
CA GLU A 49 -2.60 22.03 -1.31
C GLU A 49 -2.32 23.30 -2.12
N ALA A 50 -1.37 24.13 -1.67
CA ALA A 50 -0.93 25.31 -2.42
C ALA A 50 -0.31 24.95 -3.78
N ALA A 51 0.25 23.75 -3.92
CA ALA A 51 0.75 23.22 -5.18
C ALA A 51 -0.34 22.54 -6.04
N ARG A 52 -1.61 22.58 -5.60
CA ARG A 52 -2.77 21.91 -6.22
C ARG A 52 -2.60 20.39 -6.33
N MET A 53 -1.82 19.80 -5.43
CA MET A 53 -1.77 18.36 -5.26
C MET A 53 -3.09 17.87 -4.67
N LYS A 54 -3.51 16.67 -5.06
CA LYS A 54 -4.74 16.03 -4.61
C LYS A 54 -4.57 14.52 -4.63
N LEU A 55 -5.43 13.83 -3.88
CA LEU A 55 -5.56 12.40 -4.03
C LEU A 55 -6.07 12.08 -5.43
N ILE A 56 -5.56 11.00 -6.03
CA ILE A 56 -6.02 10.52 -7.32
C ILE A 56 -7.34 9.76 -7.19
N ASP A 57 -8.15 9.78 -8.24
CA ASP A 57 -9.48 9.13 -8.21
C ASP A 57 -9.39 7.60 -8.24
N LYS A 58 -8.32 7.06 -8.85
CA LYS A 58 -8.13 5.62 -9.09
C LYS A 58 -6.80 5.17 -8.48
N TYR A 59 -6.89 4.52 -7.32
CA TYR A 59 -5.75 4.09 -6.51
C TYR A 59 -4.68 3.32 -7.30
N GLU A 60 -5.10 2.42 -8.20
CA GLU A 60 -4.22 1.59 -9.03
C GLU A 60 -3.33 2.42 -9.99
N MET A 61 -3.69 3.67 -10.28
CA MET A 61 -2.89 4.54 -11.15
C MET A 61 -1.58 5.02 -10.48
N LEU A 62 -1.45 4.89 -9.15
CA LEU A 62 -0.17 5.13 -8.46
C LEU A 62 0.94 4.20 -8.98
N TRP A 63 0.58 3.00 -9.44
CA TRP A 63 1.52 1.95 -9.84
C TRP A 63 1.49 1.66 -11.34
N ALA A 64 0.68 2.40 -12.10
CA ALA A 64 0.66 2.30 -13.54
C ALA A 64 2.02 2.68 -14.15
N THR A 65 2.35 2.12 -15.31
CA THR A 65 3.58 2.43 -16.05
C THR A 65 3.68 3.91 -16.44
N ASP A 66 2.56 4.63 -16.47
CA ASP A 66 2.45 6.06 -16.71
C ASP A 66 1.97 6.88 -15.49
N SER A 67 2.20 6.38 -14.27
CA SER A 67 1.89 7.08 -13.02
C SER A 67 2.49 8.49 -12.93
N TYR A 68 3.67 8.71 -13.53
CA TYR A 68 4.31 10.02 -13.62
C TYR A 68 3.49 11.07 -14.41
N LYS A 69 2.47 10.64 -15.16
CA LYS A 69 1.48 11.51 -15.82
C LYS A 69 0.13 11.43 -15.11
N LYS A 70 -0.36 10.22 -14.85
CA LYS A 70 -1.73 9.99 -14.36
C LYS A 70 -1.90 10.20 -12.85
N ALA A 71 -0.83 10.11 -12.08
CA ALA A 71 -0.84 10.20 -10.63
C ALA A 71 0.09 11.29 -10.07
N ILE A 72 0.55 12.21 -10.92
CA ILE A 72 1.47 13.28 -10.54
C ILE A 72 0.86 14.23 -9.50
N ASP A 73 -0.47 14.29 -9.43
CA ASP A 73 -1.21 15.11 -8.48
C ASP A 73 -1.04 14.62 -7.04
N GLU A 74 -0.75 13.32 -6.81
CA GLU A 74 -0.56 12.74 -5.47
C GLU A 74 0.93 12.47 -5.14
N ILE A 75 1.75 12.19 -6.15
CA ILE A 75 3.15 11.79 -5.95
C ILE A 75 4.01 12.96 -5.45
N ILE A 76 4.45 12.90 -4.19
CA ILE A 76 5.36 13.89 -3.59
C ILE A 76 6.81 13.70 -4.04
N PHE A 77 7.26 12.44 -4.16
CA PHE A 77 8.59 12.05 -4.58
C PHE A 77 8.57 10.66 -5.20
N ALA A 78 9.21 10.48 -6.35
CA ALA A 78 9.31 9.20 -7.03
C ALA A 78 10.67 9.01 -7.71
N CYS A 79 11.15 7.77 -7.70
CA CYS A 79 12.29 7.32 -8.47
C CYS A 79 11.77 6.50 -9.66
N ARG A 80 12.22 6.85 -10.87
CA ARG A 80 11.78 6.17 -12.09
C ARG A 80 12.83 5.18 -12.55
N ALA A 81 12.38 4.01 -13.01
CA ALA A 81 13.24 3.12 -13.78
C ALA A 81 13.75 3.87 -15.02
N ASN A 82 15.06 3.78 -15.26
CA ASN A 82 15.72 4.45 -16.39
C ASN A 82 15.74 3.57 -17.66
N ARG A 83 15.23 2.34 -17.60
CA ARG A 83 15.15 1.39 -18.71
C ARG A 83 13.88 0.57 -18.60
N ALA A 84 13.25 0.29 -19.74
CA ALA A 84 12.17 -0.68 -19.82
C ALA A 84 12.75 -2.09 -19.70
N ASN A 85 12.46 -2.76 -18.59
CA ASN A 85 12.70 -4.19 -18.41
C ASN A 85 11.57 -4.77 -17.57
N ASN A 86 11.48 -6.10 -17.51
CA ASN A 86 10.48 -6.81 -16.71
C ASN A 86 11.11 -7.60 -15.56
N SER A 87 12.30 -7.19 -15.09
CA SER A 87 13.01 -7.92 -14.03
C SER A 87 12.25 -7.87 -12.70
N PHE A 88 11.52 -6.77 -12.44
CA PHE A 88 10.69 -6.64 -11.25
C PHE A 88 9.53 -7.65 -11.28
N GLU A 89 8.80 -7.74 -12.39
CA GLU A 89 7.70 -8.66 -12.60
C GLU A 89 8.19 -10.10 -12.55
N LYS A 90 9.24 -10.46 -13.31
CA LYS A 90 9.81 -11.83 -13.31
C LYS A 90 10.21 -12.31 -11.92
N ASN A 91 10.76 -11.42 -11.09
CA ASN A 91 11.19 -11.78 -9.74
C ASN A 91 10.02 -11.91 -8.75
N ASN A 92 8.93 -11.17 -8.93
CA ASN A 92 7.87 -11.04 -7.93
C ASN A 92 6.54 -11.69 -8.30
N PHE A 93 6.23 -11.82 -9.58
CA PHE A 93 4.98 -12.44 -10.01
C PHE A 93 4.94 -13.92 -9.64
N PRO A 94 3.74 -14.48 -9.36
CA PRO A 94 3.57 -15.87 -8.95
C PRO A 94 4.20 -16.89 -9.92
N ILE A 95 4.65 -18.03 -9.39
CA ILE A 95 5.25 -19.11 -10.18
C ILE A 95 4.28 -19.77 -11.17
N GLY A 96 2.97 -19.65 -10.94
CA GLY A 96 1.94 -20.12 -11.88
C GLY A 96 1.89 -19.32 -13.19
N LEU A 97 2.68 -18.25 -13.32
CA LEU A 97 2.80 -17.46 -14.54
C LEU A 97 4.12 -17.78 -15.26
N GLU A 98 4.08 -17.70 -16.58
CA GLU A 98 5.25 -18.00 -17.42
C GLU A 98 6.44 -17.08 -17.07
N ASN A 99 7.64 -17.66 -16.95
CA ASN A 99 8.89 -16.95 -16.69
C ASN A 99 8.93 -16.13 -15.38
N CYS A 100 8.10 -16.48 -14.39
CA CYS A 100 8.01 -15.82 -13.09
C CYS A 100 8.57 -16.69 -11.95
N LYS A 101 9.01 -16.06 -10.85
CA LYS A 101 9.76 -16.74 -9.77
C LYS A 101 9.05 -16.79 -8.41
N GLY A 102 7.97 -16.05 -8.21
CA GLY A 102 7.22 -16.04 -6.94
C GLY A 102 7.99 -15.46 -5.75
N GLY A 103 8.89 -14.50 -5.96
CA GLY A 103 9.76 -14.00 -4.90
C GLY A 103 9.06 -13.21 -3.79
N ASN A 104 7.92 -12.57 -4.08
CA ASN A 104 7.11 -11.86 -3.09
C ASN A 104 5.74 -12.55 -2.96
N CYS A 105 5.47 -13.04 -1.75
CA CYS A 105 4.20 -13.67 -1.39
C CYS A 105 3.59 -12.88 -0.22
N PRO A 106 2.47 -12.15 -0.41
CA PRO A 106 1.78 -11.48 0.68
C PRO A 106 1.47 -12.44 1.83
N THR A 107 1.72 -12.02 3.06
CA THR A 107 1.38 -12.82 4.25
C THR A 107 -0.13 -12.80 4.49
N GLN A 108 -0.65 -13.84 5.15
CA GLN A 108 -2.07 -13.87 5.55
C GLN A 108 -2.42 -12.66 6.44
N THR A 109 -1.50 -12.21 7.30
CA THR A 109 -1.69 -11.00 8.11
C THR A 109 -1.92 -9.74 7.27
N LEU A 110 -1.21 -9.58 6.13
CA LEU A 110 -1.47 -8.47 5.21
C LEU A 110 -2.80 -8.65 4.49
N VAL A 111 -3.12 -9.88 4.08
CA VAL A 111 -4.42 -10.19 3.46
C VAL A 111 -5.56 -9.84 4.40
N ASP A 112 -5.48 -10.20 5.68
CA ASP A 112 -6.51 -9.94 6.69
C ASP A 112 -6.57 -8.47 7.15
N ALA A 113 -5.51 -7.69 6.93
CA ALA A 113 -5.50 -6.28 7.28
C ALA A 113 -6.51 -5.43 6.47
N TYR A 114 -6.95 -5.92 5.30
CA TYR A 114 -7.99 -5.24 4.53
C TYR A 114 -9.37 -5.49 5.14
N GLU A 115 -10.17 -4.44 5.31
CA GLU A 115 -11.49 -4.56 5.93
C GLU A 115 -12.52 -5.18 4.99
N LEU A 116 -13.61 -5.70 5.56
CA LEU A 116 -14.83 -6.06 4.85
C LEU A 116 -15.65 -4.80 4.58
N GLN A 117 -16.10 -4.59 3.35
CA GLN A 117 -16.90 -3.42 2.96
C GLN A 117 -18.21 -3.31 3.74
N ALA A 118 -18.83 -4.45 4.05
CA ALA A 118 -20.13 -4.48 4.71
C ALA A 118 -20.08 -4.03 6.18
N THR A 119 -18.97 -4.27 6.87
CA THR A 119 -18.86 -4.07 8.34
C THR A 119 -17.78 -3.07 8.74
N GLY A 120 -16.80 -2.79 7.88
CA GLY A 120 -15.60 -2.02 8.21
C GLY A 120 -14.65 -2.75 9.18
N LEU A 121 -14.91 -4.02 9.48
CA LEU A 121 -14.04 -4.84 10.32
C LEU A 121 -13.08 -5.67 9.46
N ARG A 122 -11.92 -6.01 10.03
CA ARG A 122 -11.05 -7.02 9.43
C ARG A 122 -11.71 -8.40 9.53
N PRO A 123 -11.47 -9.32 8.58
CA PRO A 123 -12.03 -10.68 8.64
C PRO A 123 -11.74 -11.38 9.97
N ASP A 124 -10.51 -11.25 10.51
CA ASP A 124 -10.09 -11.87 11.78
C ASP A 124 -10.83 -11.33 13.02
N GLN A 125 -11.60 -10.25 12.87
CA GLN A 125 -12.44 -9.66 13.92
C GLN A 125 -13.92 -10.03 13.78
N THR A 126 -14.28 -10.80 12.74
CA THR A 126 -15.66 -11.24 12.53
C THR A 126 -15.92 -12.62 13.11
N ASP A 127 -17.14 -12.80 13.62
CA ASP A 127 -17.60 -14.11 14.08
C ASP A 127 -17.64 -15.09 12.90
N GLY A 128 -17.02 -16.26 13.06
CA GLY A 128 -16.97 -17.30 12.02
C GLY A 128 -15.80 -17.20 11.05
N TYR A 129 -14.78 -16.37 11.34
CA TYR A 129 -13.53 -16.38 10.60
C TYR A 129 -12.82 -17.74 10.67
N ASP A 130 -12.78 -18.45 9.55
CA ASP A 130 -11.95 -19.64 9.31
C ASP A 130 -10.80 -19.30 8.36
N SER A 131 -9.61 -19.05 8.92
CA SER A 131 -8.34 -18.77 8.19
C SER A 131 -7.99 -19.68 7.00
N LYS A 132 -8.68 -20.82 6.83
CA LYS A 132 -8.46 -21.76 5.73
C LYS A 132 -9.38 -21.53 4.52
N GLN A 133 -10.42 -20.71 4.65
CA GLN A 133 -11.33 -20.38 3.55
C GLN A 133 -10.93 -19.07 2.86
N PRO A 134 -11.12 -18.95 1.53
CA PRO A 134 -10.79 -17.74 0.80
C PRO A 134 -11.79 -16.60 1.10
N TYR A 135 -11.40 -15.63 1.93
CA TYR A 135 -12.18 -14.41 2.20
C TYR A 135 -11.87 -13.29 1.23
N TYR A 136 -12.10 -13.55 -0.04
CA TYR A 136 -11.77 -12.56 -1.07
C TYR A 136 -12.95 -11.71 -1.49
N GLU A 137 -14.17 -12.06 -1.09
CA GLU A 137 -15.39 -11.33 -1.46
C GLU A 137 -15.65 -10.17 -0.50
N GLY A 138 -16.23 -9.09 -1.03
CA GLY A 138 -16.65 -7.93 -0.23
C GLY A 138 -15.50 -7.22 0.51
N ARG A 139 -14.28 -7.23 -0.03
CA ARG A 139 -13.11 -6.60 0.59
C ARG A 139 -12.96 -5.13 0.20
N ASP A 140 -12.26 -4.34 1.02
CA ASP A 140 -11.82 -3.00 0.66
C ASP A 140 -11.29 -2.97 -0.80
N PRO A 141 -11.72 -2.04 -1.67
CA PRO A 141 -11.30 -2.02 -3.07
C PRO A 141 -9.78 -2.04 -3.28
N ARG A 142 -8.99 -1.51 -2.34
CA ARG A 142 -7.53 -1.51 -2.36
C ARG A 142 -6.95 -2.93 -2.23
N PHE A 143 -7.69 -3.87 -1.66
CA PHE A 143 -7.31 -5.29 -1.63
C PHE A 143 -7.08 -5.82 -3.04
N TYR A 144 -8.05 -5.61 -3.95
CA TYR A 144 -7.98 -6.11 -5.33
C TYR A 144 -6.95 -5.38 -6.19
N ALA A 145 -6.57 -4.16 -5.82
CA ALA A 145 -5.46 -3.46 -6.47
C ALA A 145 -4.09 -4.01 -6.05
N THR A 146 -3.98 -4.51 -4.81
CA THR A 146 -2.69 -4.82 -4.16
C THR A 146 -2.36 -6.31 -4.13
N ILE A 147 -3.39 -7.16 -4.00
CA ILE A 147 -3.24 -8.61 -3.81
C ILE A 147 -3.76 -9.34 -5.05
N ALA A 148 -2.88 -10.08 -5.70
CA ALA A 148 -3.27 -11.11 -6.66
C ALA A 148 -3.57 -12.41 -5.93
N LYS A 149 -4.73 -13.00 -6.21
CA LYS A 149 -5.25 -14.18 -5.53
C LYS A 149 -5.58 -15.31 -6.49
N ASN A 150 -5.73 -16.51 -5.93
CA ASN A 150 -6.14 -17.67 -6.71
C ASN A 150 -7.48 -17.43 -7.42
N GLY A 151 -7.57 -17.80 -8.69
CA GLY A 151 -8.76 -17.58 -9.51
C GLY A 151 -8.91 -16.17 -10.09
N ASP A 152 -7.96 -15.24 -9.85
CA ASP A 152 -7.99 -13.94 -10.52
C ASP A 152 -7.82 -14.10 -12.03
N VAL A 153 -8.82 -13.66 -12.79
CA VAL A 153 -8.82 -13.73 -14.26
C VAL A 153 -8.23 -12.45 -14.83
N LYS A 154 -7.42 -12.57 -15.89
CA LYS A 154 -6.75 -11.42 -16.56
C LYS A 154 -5.84 -10.61 -15.64
N TRP A 155 -5.35 -11.22 -14.55
CA TRP A 155 -4.22 -10.70 -13.81
C TRP A 155 -3.00 -11.61 -14.02
N PRO A 156 -1.85 -11.05 -14.42
CA PRO A 156 -1.68 -9.72 -14.99
C PRO A 156 -2.49 -9.55 -16.29
N ASN A 157 -2.62 -8.34 -16.82
CA ASN A 157 -3.47 -8.04 -17.98
C ASN A 157 -3.16 -8.86 -19.26
N TRP A 158 -1.99 -9.49 -19.33
CA TRP A 158 -1.55 -10.37 -20.41
C TRP A 158 -1.77 -11.86 -20.11
N ASN A 159 -2.23 -12.22 -18.91
CA ASN A 159 -2.58 -13.60 -18.58
C ASN A 159 -3.80 -14.02 -19.40
N ALA A 160 -3.58 -14.93 -20.34
CA ALA A 160 -4.59 -15.44 -21.25
C ALA A 160 -5.33 -16.67 -20.69
N ASP A 161 -4.96 -17.16 -19.50
CA ASP A 161 -5.65 -18.28 -18.86
C ASP A 161 -7.05 -17.85 -18.38
N GLU A 162 -8.07 -18.38 -19.05
CA GLU A 162 -9.48 -18.16 -18.69
C GLU A 162 -9.86 -18.86 -17.36
N GLY A 163 -9.07 -19.86 -16.93
CA GLY A 163 -9.19 -20.52 -15.63
C GLY A 163 -8.68 -19.68 -14.46
N GLY A 164 -8.06 -18.53 -14.74
CA GLY A 164 -7.54 -17.61 -13.75
C GLY A 164 -6.22 -18.07 -13.11
N LEU A 165 -5.61 -17.14 -12.37
CA LEU A 165 -4.32 -17.34 -11.73
C LEU A 165 -4.32 -18.55 -10.78
N GLN A 166 -3.40 -19.49 -11.00
CA GLN A 166 -3.19 -20.65 -10.14
C GLN A 166 -1.95 -20.41 -9.26
N ILE A 167 -2.18 -20.05 -7.99
CA ILE A 167 -1.08 -19.80 -7.02
C ILE A 167 -0.86 -20.96 -6.04
N TYR A 168 -1.75 -21.95 -6.05
CA TYR A 168 -1.65 -23.16 -5.26
C TYR A 168 -2.26 -24.32 -6.04
N LEU A 169 -1.55 -25.44 -6.13
CA LEU A 169 -2.09 -26.72 -6.59
C LEU A 169 -2.56 -27.48 -5.34
N GLY A 170 -3.87 -27.58 -5.17
CA GLY A 170 -4.50 -28.49 -4.22
C GLY A 170 -4.46 -29.92 -4.73
#